data_AF-A0A962QET1-F1
#
_entry.id   AF-A0A962QET1-F1
#
_cell.length_a   1.000
_cell.length_b   1.000
_cell.length_c   1.000
_cell.angle_alpha   90.00
_cell.angle_beta   90.00
_cell.angle_gamma   90.00
#
_symmetry.space_group_name_H-M   'P 1'
#
loop_
_entity.id
_entity.type
_entity.pdbx_description
1 polymer ?
#
loop_
_entity_poly.entity_id
_entity_poly.type
_entity_poly.pdbx_seq_one_letter_code
_entity_poly.pdbx_strand_id
1 'polypeptide(L)'
;LLGSDRHFTRFYRTPIEKHNDAERRERLSRRIAPLLLRRRKEDVLADLPEKTFIPRHVELDGAQRELYETLRLAQHERVLAEVQKRGLAQSGIIVLDALLKLRQACCDPRLVKLEGAKRIKESAKLDLLLELTDSLVDEGRRILVFSQFAEMLELIAKALTLRKHKYQMLTGQTPGTQRAELVARFQAGEVP
;
A
#
# COMPACT_ATOMS: atom_id res chain seq x y z
N LEU A 1 -29.46 0.16 -21.48
CA LEU A 1 -29.62 1.09 -20.32
C LEU A 1 -28.99 2.47 -20.54
N LEU A 2 -27.77 2.57 -21.09
CA LEU A 2 -27.07 3.85 -21.30
C LEU A 2 -26.73 4.20 -22.77
N GLY A 3 -27.07 3.30 -23.71
CA GLY A 3 -26.78 3.45 -25.15
C GLY A 3 -25.40 2.89 -25.52
N SER A 4 -24.96 3.17 -26.75
CA SER A 4 -23.60 2.87 -27.21
C SER A 4 -22.56 3.77 -26.53
N ASP A 5 -21.28 3.42 -26.60
CA ASP A 5 -20.19 4.25 -26.05
C ASP A 5 -20.23 5.70 -26.56
N ARG A 6 -20.49 5.89 -27.87
CA ARG A 6 -20.63 7.22 -28.47
C ARG A 6 -21.81 8.01 -27.88
N HIS A 7 -22.94 7.33 -27.64
CA HIS A 7 -24.10 7.92 -26.98
C HIS A 7 -23.79 8.30 -25.53
N PHE A 8 -23.23 7.37 -24.75
CA PHE A 8 -22.86 7.61 -23.36
C PHE A 8 -21.85 8.76 -23.23
N THR A 9 -20.84 8.78 -24.10
CA THR A 9 -19.81 9.81 -24.13
C THR A 9 -20.41 11.20 -24.34
N ARG A 10 -21.31 11.33 -25.31
CA ARG A 10 -21.96 12.60 -25.65
C ARG A 10 -22.95 13.06 -24.58
N PHE A 11 -23.78 12.15 -24.06
CA PHE A 11 -24.91 12.51 -23.19
C PHE A 11 -24.58 12.51 -21.69
N TYR A 12 -23.53 11.81 -21.26
CA TYR A 12 -23.14 11.74 -19.86
C TYR A 12 -21.67 12.12 -19.67
N ARG A 13 -20.71 11.40 -20.27
CA ARG A 13 -19.28 11.55 -19.96
C ARG A 13 -18.77 12.99 -20.15
N THR A 14 -18.95 13.55 -21.35
CA THR A 14 -18.43 14.89 -21.66
C THR A 14 -19.13 16.01 -20.87
N PRO A 15 -20.47 16.05 -20.77
CA PRO A 15 -21.16 17.01 -19.90
C PRO A 15 -20.72 16.94 -18.44
N ILE A 16 -20.57 15.75 -17.88
CA ILE A 16 -20.21 15.57 -16.47
C ILE A 16 -18.73 15.91 -16.24
N GLU A 17 -17.81 15.36 -17.03
CA GLU A 17 -16.37 15.49 -16.79
C GLU A 17 -15.80 16.85 -17.24
N LYS A 18 -16.28 17.41 -18.36
CA LYS A 18 -15.73 18.66 -18.91
C LYS A 18 -16.52 19.90 -18.55
N HIS A 19 -17.84 19.76 -18.36
CA HIS A 19 -18.72 20.90 -18.11
C HIS A 19 -19.31 20.90 -16.69
N ASN A 20 -18.94 19.91 -15.87
CA ASN A 20 -19.39 19.76 -14.48
C ASN A 20 -20.93 19.76 -14.34
N ASP A 21 -21.63 19.18 -15.32
CA ASP A 21 -23.10 19.15 -15.37
C ASP A 21 -23.67 18.23 -14.28
N ALA A 22 -24.14 18.86 -13.19
CA ALA A 22 -24.70 18.17 -12.04
C ALA A 22 -26.03 17.46 -12.33
N GLU A 23 -26.85 18.00 -13.24
CA GLU A 23 -28.14 17.40 -13.60
C GLU A 23 -27.94 16.09 -14.35
N ARG A 24 -27.01 16.07 -15.31
CA ARG A 24 -26.63 14.86 -16.05
C ARG A 24 -26.01 13.81 -15.13
N ARG A 25 -25.22 14.24 -14.14
CA ARG A 25 -24.63 13.35 -13.13
C ARG A 25 -25.71 12.68 -12.27
N GLU A 26 -26.66 13.46 -11.77
CA GLU A 26 -27.78 12.95 -10.96
C GLU A 26 -28.67 12.00 -11.77
N ARG A 27 -28.98 12.36 -13.01
CA ARG A 27 -29.75 11.50 -13.93
C ARG A 27 -29.05 10.18 -14.21
N LEU A 28 -27.74 10.19 -14.38
CA LEU A 28 -26.95 8.97 -14.52
C LEU A 28 -27.00 8.12 -13.25
N SER A 29 -26.76 8.76 -12.08
CA SER A 29 -26.79 8.13 -10.77
C SER A 29 -28.10 7.36 -10.52
N ARG A 30 -29.25 8.00 -10.76
CA ARG A 30 -30.57 7.35 -10.62
C ARG A 30 -30.78 6.16 -11.55
N ARG A 31 -30.22 6.20 -12.76
CA ARG A 31 -30.33 5.09 -13.73
C ARG A 31 -29.49 3.88 -13.35
N ILE A 32 -28.34 4.10 -12.71
CA ILE A 32 -27.45 3.02 -12.28
C ILE A 32 -27.77 2.51 -10.87
N ALA A 33 -28.45 3.31 -10.05
CA ALA A 33 -28.77 2.97 -8.66
C ALA A 33 -29.48 1.60 -8.49
N PRO A 34 -30.47 1.20 -9.32
CA PRO A 34 -31.12 -0.11 -9.19
C PRO A 34 -30.20 -1.30 -9.49
N LEU A 35 -29.05 -1.06 -10.13
CA LEU A 35 -28.07 -2.07 -10.51
C LEU A 35 -26.87 -2.11 -9.56
N LEU A 36 -26.80 -1.18 -8.60
CA LEU A 36 -25.67 -0.99 -7.71
C LEU A 36 -26.14 -1.00 -6.25
N LEU A 37 -25.76 -2.04 -5.51
CA LEU A 37 -25.90 -2.04 -4.06
C LEU A 37 -24.61 -1.49 -3.43
N ARG A 38 -24.68 -0.29 -2.87
CA ARG A 38 -23.60 0.31 -2.07
C ARG A 38 -24.10 0.57 -0.67
N ARG A 39 -23.47 -0.05 0.33
CA ARG A 39 -23.71 0.18 1.76
C ARG A 39 -22.41 0.64 2.41
N ARG A 40 -22.46 1.65 3.28
CA ARG A 40 -21.35 1.99 4.17
C ARG A 40 -21.33 0.97 5.31
N LYS A 41 -20.18 0.79 5.96
CA LYS A 41 -20.09 -0.09 7.14
C LYS A 41 -21.02 0.37 8.26
N GLU A 42 -21.16 1.69 8.41
CA GLU A 42 -22.08 2.38 9.31
C GLU A 42 -23.55 1.99 9.06
N ASP A 43 -23.93 1.75 7.80
CA ASP A 43 -25.31 1.44 7.42
C ASP A 43 -25.73 -0.01 7.76
N VAL A 44 -24.79 -0.87 8.17
CA VAL A 44 -25.01 -2.33 8.32
C VAL A 44 -24.52 -2.91 9.64
N LEU A 45 -23.66 -2.23 10.39
CA LEU A 45 -23.02 -2.78 11.58
C LEU A 45 -23.12 -1.76 12.72
N ALA A 46 -24.12 -1.94 13.59
CA ALA A 46 -24.33 -1.07 14.76
C ALA A 46 -23.37 -1.39 15.93
N ASP A 47 -22.81 -2.61 15.98
CA ASP A 47 -22.13 -3.14 17.16
C ASP A 47 -20.58 -3.17 17.07
N LEU A 48 -19.99 -2.60 16.02
CA LEU A 48 -18.53 -2.54 15.91
C LEU A 48 -18.01 -1.21 16.48
N PRO A 49 -17.02 -1.24 17.41
CA PRO A 49 -16.39 -0.02 17.88
C PRO A 49 -15.71 0.69 16.71
N GLU A 50 -15.62 2.01 16.80
CA GLU A 50 -14.96 2.81 15.77
C GLU A 50 -13.51 2.37 15.58
N LYS A 51 -13.07 2.34 14.31
CA LYS A 51 -11.68 2.06 14.00
C LYS A 51 -10.83 3.29 14.29
N THR A 52 -9.99 3.21 15.31
CA THR A 52 -8.98 4.25 15.58
C THR A 52 -7.83 4.15 14.57
N PHE A 53 -7.49 5.27 13.93
CA PHE A 53 -6.33 5.39 13.04
C PHE A 53 -5.30 6.32 13.67
N ILE A 54 -4.10 5.78 13.95
CA ILE A 54 -3.01 6.53 14.58
C ILE A 54 -1.83 6.56 13.60
N PRO A 55 -1.63 7.66 12.85
CA PRO A 55 -0.45 7.79 12.01
C PRO A 55 0.80 7.92 12.89
N ARG A 56 1.83 7.12 12.58
CA ARG A 56 3.16 7.24 13.18
C ARG A 56 4.12 7.82 12.15
N HIS A 57 4.66 8.99 12.44
CA HIS A 57 5.72 9.60 11.65
C HIS A 57 7.05 8.99 12.08
N VAL A 58 7.81 8.48 11.11
CA VAL A 58 9.08 7.79 11.35
C VAL A 58 10.14 8.56 10.58
N GLU A 59 11.14 9.06 11.30
CA GLU A 59 12.28 9.72 10.68
C GLU A 59 13.26 8.66 10.17
N LEU A 60 13.84 8.91 8.99
CA LEU A 60 14.96 8.12 8.50
C LEU A 60 16.24 8.68 9.10
N ASP A 61 17.11 7.83 9.61
CA ASP A 61 18.39 8.20 10.20
C ASP A 61 19.56 7.40 9.59
N GLY A 62 20.77 7.79 10.00
CA GLY A 62 22.02 7.12 9.62
C GLY A 62 22.15 6.77 8.13
N ALA A 63 22.62 5.56 7.87
CA ALA A 63 22.86 5.06 6.52
C ALA A 63 21.58 4.95 5.67
N GLN A 64 20.41 4.71 6.29
CA GLN A 64 19.15 4.68 5.55
C GLN A 64 18.80 6.06 4.98
N ARG A 65 18.97 7.12 5.78
CA ARG A 65 18.75 8.51 5.33
C ARG A 65 19.71 8.90 4.20
N GLU A 66 20.98 8.57 4.35
CA GLU A 66 22.01 8.84 3.34
C GLU A 66 21.69 8.15 2.01
N LEU A 67 21.29 6.88 2.06
CA LEU A 67 20.84 6.14 0.87
C LEU A 67 19.63 6.83 0.24
N TYR A 68 18.63 7.19 1.04
CA TYR A 68 17.41 7.83 0.55
C TYR A 68 17.70 9.14 -0.18
N GLU A 69 18.50 10.04 0.43
CA GLU A 69 18.85 11.32 -0.20
C GLU A 69 19.69 11.15 -1.46
N THR A 70 20.66 10.22 -1.44
CA THR A 70 21.46 9.88 -2.63
C THR A 70 20.56 9.39 -3.77
N LEU A 71 19.63 8.48 -3.47
CA LEU A 71 18.64 8.00 -4.44
C LEU A 71 17.74 9.13 -4.93
N ARG A 72 17.26 9.99 -4.04
CA ARG A 72 16.36 11.11 -4.37
C ARG A 72 17.02 12.05 -5.37
N LEU A 73 18.26 12.47 -5.11
CA LEU A 73 19.01 13.35 -6.01
C LEU A 73 19.22 12.69 -7.37
N ALA A 74 19.76 11.47 -7.39
CA ALA A 74 20.04 10.75 -8.63
C ALA A 74 18.77 10.47 -9.47
N GLN A 75 17.65 10.09 -8.81
CA GLN A 75 16.38 9.87 -9.50
C GLN A 75 15.76 11.18 -9.99
N HIS A 76 15.88 12.27 -9.23
CA HIS A 76 15.37 13.57 -9.63
C HIS A 76 16.03 14.07 -10.92
N GLU A 77 17.36 14.04 -10.98
CA GLU A 77 18.11 14.42 -12.18
C GLU A 77 17.74 13.55 -13.39
N ARG A 78 17.67 12.23 -13.19
CA ARG A 78 17.27 11.29 -14.25
C ARG A 78 15.86 11.56 -14.77
N VAL A 79 14.90 11.83 -13.89
CA VAL A 79 13.52 12.15 -14.27
C VAL A 79 13.47 13.47 -15.04
N LEU A 80 14.14 14.52 -14.56
CA LEU A 80 14.16 15.82 -15.25
C LEU A 80 14.76 15.71 -16.65
N ALA A 81 15.90 15.03 -16.79
CA ALA A 81 16.54 14.84 -18.09
C ALA A 81 15.63 14.09 -19.08
N GLU A 82 14.92 13.05 -18.63
CA GLU A 82 14.01 12.31 -19.49
C GLU A 82 12.78 13.14 -19.88
N VAL A 83 12.21 13.89 -18.94
CA VAL A 83 11.05 14.75 -19.20
C VAL A 83 11.41 15.87 -20.19
N GLN A 84 12.60 16.46 -20.07
CA GLN A 84 13.09 17.44 -21.05
C GLN A 84 13.28 16.83 -22.44
N LYS A 85 13.74 15.58 -22.52
CA LYS A 85 14.02 14.90 -23.78
C LYS A 85 12.76 14.39 -24.51
N ARG A 86 11.78 13.83 -23.79
CA ARG A 86 10.64 13.10 -24.39
C ARG A 86 9.27 13.66 -24.01
N GLY A 87 9.21 14.63 -23.09
CA GLY A 87 7.98 15.14 -22.52
C GLY A 87 7.36 14.19 -21.50
N LEU A 88 6.62 14.75 -20.55
CA LEU A 88 6.07 14.03 -19.39
C LEU A 88 5.22 12.80 -19.78
N ALA A 89 4.43 12.90 -20.85
CA ALA A 89 3.55 11.81 -21.30
C ALA A 89 4.33 10.53 -21.69
N GLN A 90 5.58 10.68 -22.14
CA GLN A 90 6.41 9.55 -22.59
C GLN A 90 7.40 9.09 -21.51
N SER A 91 7.61 9.88 -20.45
CA SER A 91 8.56 9.59 -19.36
C SER A 91 7.96 8.79 -18.20
N GLY A 92 6.69 8.36 -18.29
CA GLY A 92 5.95 7.77 -17.17
C GLY A 92 6.65 6.58 -16.51
N ILE A 93 7.24 5.66 -17.28
CA ILE A 93 7.94 4.48 -16.74
C ILE A 93 9.13 4.88 -15.86
N ILE A 94 9.89 5.90 -16.27
CA ILE A 94 11.07 6.37 -15.53
C ILE A 94 10.66 7.06 -14.24
N VAL A 95 9.58 7.84 -14.27
CA VAL A 95 9.00 8.45 -13.06
C VAL A 95 8.52 7.37 -12.09
N LEU A 96 7.83 6.34 -12.58
CA LEU A 96 7.34 5.25 -11.75
C LEU A 96 8.48 4.41 -11.14
N ASP A 97 9.55 4.14 -11.90
CA ASP A 97 10.76 3.47 -11.40
C ASP A 97 11.44 4.30 -10.29
N ALA A 98 11.57 5.62 -10.50
CA ALA A 98 12.10 6.54 -9.50
C ALA A 98 11.28 6.52 -8.20
N LEU A 99 9.97 6.69 -8.31
CA LEU A 99 9.06 6.66 -7.16
C LEU A 99 9.07 5.30 -6.46
N LEU A 100 9.11 4.20 -7.21
CA LEU A 100 9.20 2.85 -6.66
C LEU A 100 10.46 2.70 -5.78
N LYS A 101 11.62 3.13 -6.26
CA LYS A 101 12.89 3.05 -5.51
C LYS A 101 12.86 3.87 -4.23
N LEU A 102 12.30 5.08 -4.29
CA LEU A 102 12.15 5.92 -3.09
C LEU A 102 11.21 5.27 -2.07
N ARG A 103 10.09 4.71 -2.52
CA ARG A 103 9.15 3.99 -1.65
C ARG A 103 9.79 2.74 -1.03
N GLN A 104 10.62 2.01 -1.77
CA GLN A 104 11.38 0.88 -1.26
C GLN A 104 12.38 1.32 -0.19
N ALA A 105 13.18 2.35 -0.45
CA ALA A 105 14.14 2.90 0.52
C ALA A 105 13.48 3.36 1.83
N CYS A 106 12.28 3.95 1.76
CA CYS A 106 11.50 4.31 2.96
C CYS A 106 10.91 3.10 3.71
N CYS A 107 10.76 1.94 3.05
CA CYS A 107 10.27 0.72 3.69
C CYS A 107 11.43 -0.01 4.37
N ASP A 108 12.48 -0.29 3.61
CA ASP A 108 13.72 -0.90 4.08
C ASP A 108 14.80 -0.78 2.99
N PRO A 109 16.05 -0.36 3.30
CA PRO A 109 17.13 -0.23 2.33
C PRO A 109 17.35 -1.48 1.48
N ARG A 110 17.18 -2.68 2.06
CA ARG A 110 17.46 -3.96 1.40
C ARG A 110 16.49 -4.28 0.26
N LEU A 111 15.35 -3.57 0.18
CA LEU A 111 14.38 -3.68 -0.93
C LEU A 111 14.86 -2.95 -2.19
N VAL A 112 15.81 -2.03 -2.04
CA VAL A 112 16.40 -1.34 -3.18
C VAL A 112 17.39 -2.30 -3.82
N LYS A 113 17.22 -2.59 -5.11
CA LYS A 113 18.07 -3.52 -5.88
C LYS A 113 19.45 -2.92 -6.22
N LEU A 114 20.18 -2.48 -5.20
CA LEU A 114 21.53 -1.94 -5.26
C LEU A 114 22.41 -2.68 -4.24
N GLU A 115 23.59 -3.12 -4.66
CA GLU A 115 24.50 -3.89 -3.79
C GLU A 115 24.92 -3.11 -2.53
N GLY A 116 25.05 -1.78 -2.63
CA GLY A 116 25.31 -0.92 -1.48
C GLY A 116 24.16 -0.90 -0.47
N ALA A 117 22.91 -0.95 -0.94
CA ALA A 117 21.73 -0.86 -0.09
C ALA A 117 21.48 -2.15 0.71
N LYS A 118 21.84 -3.32 0.15
CA LYS A 118 21.74 -4.62 0.84
C LYS A 118 22.61 -4.73 2.09
N ARG A 119 23.67 -3.91 2.21
CA ARG A 119 24.59 -3.90 3.35
C ARG A 119 24.09 -3.06 4.52
N ILE A 120 23.15 -2.15 4.27
CA ILE A 120 22.54 -1.30 5.27
C ILE A 120 21.57 -2.15 6.09
N LYS A 121 21.76 -2.14 7.41
CA LYS A 121 20.95 -2.96 8.34
C LYS A 121 19.88 -2.13 9.03
N GLU A 122 20.10 -0.82 9.11
CA GLU A 122 19.21 0.18 9.66
C GLU A 122 17.90 0.22 8.86
N SER A 123 16.77 0.18 9.57
CA SER A 123 15.45 0.21 8.94
C SER A 123 14.43 0.77 9.92
N ALA A 124 14.26 2.10 9.90
CA ALA A 124 13.49 2.82 10.90
C ALA A 124 12.05 2.30 11.08
N LYS A 125 11.39 1.90 9.99
CA LYS A 125 10.03 1.32 10.05
C LYS A 125 10.01 -0.11 10.59
N LEU A 126 11.01 -0.92 10.26
CA LEU A 126 11.12 -2.27 10.79
C LEU A 126 11.40 -2.21 12.29
N ASP A 127 12.32 -1.34 12.71
CA ASP A 127 12.69 -1.17 14.12
C ASP A 127 11.48 -0.75 14.96
N LEU A 128 10.75 0.29 14.50
CA LEU A 128 9.50 0.71 15.16
C LEU A 128 8.43 -0.39 15.15
N LEU A 129 8.27 -1.12 14.03
CA LEU A 129 7.30 -2.21 13.96
C LEU A 129 7.60 -3.27 15.01
N LEU A 130 8.86 -3.64 15.18
CA LEU A 130 9.24 -4.68 16.12
C LEU A 130 9.09 -4.19 17.57
N GLU A 131 9.39 -2.93 17.87
CA GLU A 131 9.12 -2.32 19.18
C GLU A 131 7.62 -2.39 19.53
N LEU A 132 6.75 -1.98 18.58
CA LEU A 132 5.30 -2.05 18.76
C LEU A 132 4.82 -3.50 18.90
N THR A 133 5.39 -4.41 18.11
CA THR A 133 5.00 -5.83 18.13
C THR A 133 5.34 -6.46 19.47
N ASP A 134 6.54 -6.19 20.01
CA ASP A 134 6.96 -6.73 21.31
C ASP A 134 5.94 -6.34 22.40
N SER A 135 5.62 -5.05 22.52
CA SER A 135 4.65 -4.58 23.54
C SER A 135 3.25 -5.16 23.34
N LEU A 136 2.75 -5.21 22.09
CA LEU A 136 1.40 -5.68 21.81
C LEU A 136 1.25 -7.20 22.00
N VAL A 137 2.30 -7.97 21.69
CA VAL A 137 2.33 -9.42 21.93
C VAL A 137 2.38 -9.72 23.43
N ASP A 138 3.16 -8.97 24.20
CA ASP A 138 3.22 -9.11 25.67
C ASP A 138 1.87 -8.79 26.33
N GLU A 139 1.09 -7.86 25.75
CA GLU A 139 -0.30 -7.58 26.15
C GLU A 139 -1.31 -8.66 25.69
N GLY A 140 -0.86 -9.72 25.02
CA GLY A 140 -1.71 -10.80 24.50
C GLY A 140 -2.58 -10.38 23.31
N ARG A 141 -2.22 -9.31 22.61
CA ARG A 141 -2.99 -8.83 21.44
C ARG A 141 -2.64 -9.60 20.18
N ARG A 142 -3.60 -9.64 19.27
CA ARG A 142 -3.40 -10.15 17.91
C ARG A 142 -3.20 -9.04 16.89
N ILE A 143 -2.23 -9.19 15.99
CA ILE A 143 -1.73 -8.12 15.13
C ILE A 143 -1.76 -8.57 13.67
N LEU A 144 -2.26 -7.69 12.79
CA LEU A 144 -2.16 -7.87 11.34
C LEU A 144 -1.21 -6.84 10.76
N VAL A 145 -0.14 -7.32 10.13
CA VAL A 145 0.87 -6.48 9.46
C VAL A 145 0.66 -6.57 7.95
N PHE A 146 0.53 -5.41 7.31
CA PHE A 146 0.35 -5.30 5.86
C PHE A 146 1.53 -4.57 5.23
N SER A 147 1.95 -5.05 4.06
CA SER A 147 2.93 -4.37 3.21
C SER A 147 2.54 -4.55 1.74
N GLN A 148 2.84 -3.53 0.92
CA GLN A 148 2.71 -3.64 -0.53
C GLN A 148 3.90 -4.36 -1.18
N PHE A 149 4.99 -4.58 -0.45
CA PHE A 149 6.18 -5.29 -0.91
C PHE A 149 6.27 -6.65 -0.22
N ALA A 150 6.19 -7.75 -0.98
CA ALA A 150 6.32 -9.10 -0.44
C ALA A 150 7.70 -9.33 0.20
N GLU A 151 8.77 -8.85 -0.43
CA GLU A 151 10.14 -8.88 0.12
C GLU A 151 10.23 -8.19 1.51
N MET A 152 9.40 -7.17 1.78
CA MET A 152 9.34 -6.55 3.12
C MET A 152 8.72 -7.50 4.15
N LEU A 153 7.68 -8.25 3.77
CA LEU A 153 7.09 -9.26 4.66
C LEU A 153 8.11 -10.34 4.99
N GLU A 154 8.97 -10.73 4.05
CA GLU A 154 10.05 -11.68 4.30
C GLU A 154 11.11 -11.13 5.27
N LEU A 155 11.45 -9.85 5.17
CA LEU A 155 12.37 -9.19 6.11
C LEU A 155 11.77 -9.12 7.53
N ILE A 156 10.48 -8.76 7.63
CA ILE A 156 9.74 -8.75 8.89
C ILE A 156 9.70 -10.16 9.48
N ALA A 157 9.35 -11.17 8.68
CA ALA A 157 9.31 -12.57 9.09
C ALA A 157 10.64 -13.04 9.67
N LYS A 158 11.77 -12.71 9.02
CA LYS A 158 13.12 -13.01 9.52
C LYS A 158 13.38 -12.33 10.87
N ALA A 159 13.00 -11.06 11.01
CA ALA A 159 13.20 -10.32 12.27
C ALA A 159 12.34 -10.88 13.41
N LEU A 160 11.09 -11.24 13.14
CA LEU A 160 10.20 -11.89 14.11
C LEU A 160 10.73 -13.26 14.55
N THR A 161 11.26 -14.07 13.63
CA THR A 161 11.92 -15.34 13.96
C THR A 161 13.09 -15.11 14.93
N LEU A 162 13.92 -14.10 14.69
CA LEU A 162 15.06 -13.77 15.58
C LEU A 162 14.59 -13.34 16.99
N ARG A 163 13.46 -12.63 17.08
CA ARG A 163 12.82 -12.26 18.36
C ARG A 163 11.97 -13.39 18.97
N LYS A 164 11.92 -14.57 18.33
CA LYS A 164 11.13 -15.74 18.75
C LYS A 164 9.62 -15.49 18.82
N HIS A 165 9.13 -14.51 18.06
CA HIS A 165 7.70 -14.28 17.89
C HIS A 165 7.11 -15.29 16.92
N LYS A 166 6.01 -15.94 17.30
CA LYS A 166 5.22 -16.76 16.38
C LYS A 166 4.50 -15.83 15.41
N TYR A 167 4.45 -16.21 14.14
CA TYR A 167 3.73 -15.48 13.12
C TYR A 167 3.22 -16.43 12.03
N GLN A 168 2.29 -15.92 11.22
CA GLN A 168 1.90 -16.53 9.96
C GLN A 168 2.06 -15.50 8.83
N MET A 169 2.39 -15.97 7.63
CA MET A 169 2.55 -15.12 6.46
C MET A 169 1.62 -15.58 5.35
N LEU A 170 0.84 -14.63 4.82
CA LEU A 170 -0.08 -14.85 3.71
C LEU A 170 0.34 -13.90 2.58
N THR A 171 0.74 -14.47 1.44
CA THR A 171 1.12 -13.70 0.24
C THR A 171 0.29 -14.14 -0.96
N GLY A 172 0.46 -13.46 -2.10
CA GLY A 172 -0.17 -13.85 -3.36
C GLY A 172 0.28 -15.23 -3.86
N GLN A 173 1.41 -15.74 -3.39
CA GLN A 173 1.93 -17.07 -3.72
C GLN A 173 1.33 -18.17 -2.85
N THR A 174 0.66 -17.83 -1.73
CA THR A 174 0.00 -18.82 -0.87
C THR A 174 -1.17 -19.48 -1.61
N PRO A 175 -1.16 -20.82 -1.79
CA PRO A 175 -2.26 -21.55 -2.42
C PRO A 175 -3.60 -21.32 -1.72
N GLY A 176 -4.71 -21.40 -2.48
CA GLY A 176 -6.05 -21.13 -1.96
C GLY A 176 -6.48 -22.04 -0.80
N THR A 177 -6.13 -23.33 -0.86
CA THR A 177 -6.41 -24.32 0.20
C THR A 177 -5.68 -23.98 1.49
N GLN A 178 -4.39 -23.63 1.40
CA GLN A 178 -3.58 -23.23 2.56
C GLN A 178 -4.02 -21.91 3.16
N ARG A 179 -4.55 -20.99 2.34
CA ARG A 179 -5.01 -19.67 2.81
C ARG A 179 -6.10 -19.77 3.88
N ALA A 180 -7.08 -20.65 3.67
CA ALA A 180 -8.18 -20.84 4.62
C ALA A 180 -7.67 -21.36 5.97
N GLU A 181 -6.71 -22.29 5.94
CA GLU A 181 -6.07 -22.85 7.13
C GLU A 181 -5.32 -21.77 7.94
N LEU A 182 -4.49 -20.95 7.28
CA LEU A 182 -3.74 -19.89 7.97
C LEU A 182 -4.68 -18.88 8.66
N VAL A 183 -5.77 -18.52 7.98
CA VAL A 183 -6.80 -17.63 8.54
C VAL A 183 -7.49 -18.28 9.74
N ALA A 184 -7.87 -19.56 9.64
CA ALA A 184 -8.50 -20.28 10.75
C ALA A 184 -7.59 -20.34 11.98
N ARG A 185 -6.31 -20.64 11.81
CA ARG A 185 -5.31 -20.68 12.90
C ARG A 185 -5.12 -19.31 13.58
N PHE A 186 -5.12 -18.23 12.79
CA PHE A 186 -5.06 -16.87 13.34
C PHE A 186 -6.33 -16.52 14.13
N GLN A 187 -7.51 -16.88 13.62
CA GLN A 187 -8.78 -16.68 14.31
C GLN A 187 -8.91 -17.51 15.59
N ALA A 188 -8.31 -18.70 15.62
CA ALA A 188 -8.23 -19.56 16.79
C ALA A 188 -7.23 -19.04 17.86
N GLY A 189 -6.42 -18.03 17.53
CA GLY A 189 -5.44 -17.44 18.46
C GLY A 189 -4.18 -18.28 18.66
N GLU A 190 -3.85 -19.19 17.73
CA GLU A 190 -2.62 -20.00 17.79
C GLU A 190 -1.35 -19.18 17.59
N VAL A 191 -1.49 -18.01 16.95
CA VAL A 191 -0.44 -17.01 16.77
C VAL A 191 -0.96 -15.64 17.21
N PRO A 192 -0.08 -14.80 17.76
CA PRO A 192 -0.37 -13.39 17.94
C PRO A 192 -0.49 -12.69 16.57
#